data_AF-A0A4P5VKE9-F1
#
_entry.id   AF-A0A4P5VKE9-F1
#
_cell.length_a   1.000
_cell.length_b   1.000
_cell.length_c   1.000
_cell.angle_alpha   90.00
_cell.angle_beta   90.00
_cell.angle_gamma   90.00
#
_symmetry.space_group_name_H-M   'P 1'
#
loop_
_entity.id
_entity.type
_entity.pdbx_description
1 polymer ?
#
loop_
_entity_poly.entity_id
_entity_poly.type
_entity_poly.pdbx_seq_one_letter_code
_entity_poly.pdbx_strand_id
1 'polypeptide(L)'
;MPPQDLPPGLYDHPLSEAEHQALASQLASLHQLEPLDPAEAPQRLARYLRQLSEIALAALPEAHRQQQQLALVNRFVAVLQEQAPKTITAGDRLHPSARLLQELRAAQLLPGQEAITRPLIPLADGTLLINAPSEPSVGLALQAEVPSADRPS
;
A
#
# COMPACT_ATOMS: atom_id res chain seq x y z
N MET A 1 -7.26 11.50 23.15
CA MET A 1 -6.45 12.61 22.59
C MET A 1 -7.42 13.68 22.13
N PRO A 2 -7.11 14.98 22.25
CA PRO A 2 -7.98 16.01 21.69
C PRO A 2 -8.10 15.79 20.16
N PRO A 3 -9.20 16.24 19.52
CA PRO A 3 -9.29 16.18 18.07
C PRO A 3 -8.11 16.95 17.49
N GLN A 4 -7.32 16.29 16.65
CA GLN A 4 -6.32 16.98 15.87
C GLN A 4 -7.09 17.89 14.90
N ASP A 5 -6.77 19.18 14.90
CA ASP A 5 -7.38 20.11 13.96
C ASP A 5 -7.06 19.62 12.54
N LEU A 6 -8.10 19.31 11.74
CA LEU A 6 -7.90 18.95 10.34
C LEU A 6 -7.36 20.18 9.60
N PRO A 7 -6.20 20.08 8.92
CA PRO A 7 -5.68 21.19 8.14
C PRO A 7 -6.63 21.51 6.97
N PRO A 8 -6.77 22.78 6.55
CA PRO A 8 -7.52 23.09 5.34
C PRO A 8 -6.84 22.46 4.11
N GLY A 9 -7.62 21.85 3.22
CA GLY A 9 -7.10 21.19 2.01
C GLY A 9 -8.12 20.29 1.33
N LEU A 10 -7.71 19.68 0.23
CA LEU A 10 -8.48 18.62 -0.44
C LEU A 10 -8.15 17.27 0.20
N TYR A 11 -9.19 16.48 0.41
CA TYR A 11 -9.12 15.15 0.98
C TYR A 11 -9.70 14.13 -0.01
N ASP A 12 -9.02 13.01 -0.17
CA ASP A 12 -9.38 11.96 -1.15
C ASP A 12 -9.56 10.57 -0.50
N HIS A 13 -9.87 10.52 0.79
CA HIS A 13 -10.16 9.27 1.50
C HIS A 13 -11.56 9.29 2.11
N PRO A 14 -12.12 8.10 2.42
CA PRO A 14 -13.38 8.03 3.16
C PRO A 14 -13.30 8.80 4.48
N LEU A 15 -14.39 9.45 4.85
CA LEU A 15 -14.52 10.15 6.14
C LEU A 15 -14.35 9.15 7.29
N SER A 16 -13.39 9.39 8.16
CA SER A 16 -13.21 8.61 9.39
C SER A 16 -14.02 9.18 10.55
N GLU A 17 -14.25 8.36 11.59
CA GLU A 17 -14.96 8.80 12.80
C GLU A 17 -14.26 9.95 13.52
N ALA A 18 -12.92 9.96 13.54
CA ALA A 18 -12.15 11.03 14.16
C ALA A 18 -12.37 12.37 13.43
N GLU A 19 -12.44 12.34 12.10
CA GLU A 19 -12.68 13.51 11.28
C GLU A 19 -14.12 13.98 11.38
N HIS A 20 -15.07 13.05 11.41
CA HIS A 20 -16.47 13.37 11.68
C HIS A 20 -16.63 14.10 13.03
N GLN A 21 -15.96 13.63 14.09
CA GLN A 21 -15.95 14.30 15.40
C GLN A 21 -15.30 15.68 15.36
N ALA A 22 -14.21 15.85 14.61
CA ALA A 22 -13.57 17.16 14.45
C ALA A 22 -14.46 18.15 13.68
N LEU A 23 -15.08 17.69 12.58
CA LEU A 23 -16.00 18.48 11.75
C LEU A 23 -17.28 18.86 12.49
N ALA A 24 -17.74 18.06 13.47
CA ALA A 24 -18.93 18.35 14.26
C ALA A 24 -18.86 19.68 15.04
N SER A 25 -17.65 20.17 15.29
CA SER A 25 -17.40 21.45 15.96
C SER A 25 -17.28 22.64 15.00
N GLN A 26 -17.26 22.39 13.68
CA GLN A 26 -17.07 23.38 12.64
C GLN A 26 -18.41 23.81 12.01
N LEU A 27 -18.42 25.00 11.39
CA LEU A 27 -19.56 25.45 10.60
C LEU A 27 -19.72 24.56 9.35
N ALA A 28 -20.96 24.13 9.07
CA ALA A 28 -21.28 23.28 7.92
C ALA A 28 -20.85 23.88 6.56
N SER A 29 -20.74 25.20 6.46
CA SER A 29 -20.27 25.89 5.25
C SER A 29 -18.76 25.77 4.99
N LEU A 30 -18.00 25.21 5.93
CA LEU A 30 -16.54 25.07 5.83
C LEU A 30 -16.08 23.70 5.32
N HIS A 31 -17.01 22.76 5.14
CA HIS A 31 -16.71 21.42 4.65
C HIS A 31 -17.79 20.95 3.67
N GLN A 32 -17.39 20.07 2.75
CA GLN A 32 -18.28 19.42 1.80
C GLN A 32 -18.10 17.91 1.95
N LEU A 33 -19.21 17.20 2.10
CA LEU A 33 -19.25 15.75 2.15
C LEU A 33 -20.09 15.27 0.98
N GLU A 34 -19.55 14.33 0.22
CA GLU A 34 -20.24 13.66 -0.87
C GLU A 34 -20.42 12.18 -0.55
N PRO A 35 -21.52 11.55 -1.01
CA PRO A 35 -21.69 10.12 -0.88
C PRO A 35 -20.58 9.39 -1.65
N LEU A 36 -20.11 8.28 -1.09
CA LEU A 36 -19.12 7.44 -1.76
C LEU A 36 -19.72 6.85 -3.04
N ASP A 37 -19.08 7.10 -4.19
CA ASP A 37 -19.49 6.52 -5.47
C ASP A 37 -19.41 4.97 -5.38
N PRO A 38 -20.52 4.24 -5.61
CA PRO A 38 -20.53 2.78 -5.61
C PRO A 38 -19.49 2.14 -6.55
N ALA A 39 -19.15 2.79 -7.67
CA ALA A 39 -18.17 2.29 -8.63
C ALA A 39 -16.74 2.38 -8.09
N GLU A 40 -16.43 3.42 -7.30
CA GLU A 40 -15.10 3.63 -6.70
C GLU A 40 -14.96 3.05 -5.29
N ALA A 41 -16.10 2.76 -4.63
CA ALA A 41 -16.15 2.30 -3.25
C ALA A 41 -15.22 1.12 -2.94
N PRO A 42 -15.17 0.03 -3.75
CA PRO A 42 -14.30 -1.10 -3.47
C PRO A 42 -12.83 -0.70 -3.37
N GLN A 43 -12.34 0.13 -4.30
CA GLN A 43 -10.94 0.54 -4.35
C GLN A 43 -10.61 1.53 -3.23
N ARG A 44 -11.49 2.50 -2.96
CA ARG A 44 -11.30 3.50 -1.89
C ARG A 44 -11.28 2.85 -0.51
N LEU A 45 -12.21 1.95 -0.23
CA LEU A 45 -12.27 1.22 1.05
C LEU A 45 -11.09 0.26 1.22
N ALA A 46 -10.67 -0.43 0.17
CA ALA A 46 -9.50 -1.30 0.21
C ALA A 46 -8.20 -0.52 0.51
N ARG A 47 -8.03 0.67 -0.08
CA ARG A 47 -6.89 1.56 0.18
C ARG A 47 -6.86 2.03 1.63
N TYR A 48 -8.01 2.44 2.17
CA TYR A 48 -8.14 2.85 3.57
C TYR A 48 -7.79 1.69 4.53
N LEU A 49 -8.35 0.50 4.27
CA LEU A 49 -8.07 -0.69 5.07
C LEU A 49 -6.58 -1.09 4.99
N ARG A 50 -5.94 -0.97 3.83
CA ARG A 50 -4.51 -1.23 3.67
C ARG A 50 -3.68 -0.33 4.59
N GLN A 51 -3.94 0.97 4.58
CA GLN A 51 -3.21 1.93 5.43
C GLN A 51 -3.34 1.57 6.92
N LEU A 52 -4.56 1.26 7.37
CA LEU A 52 -4.79 0.82 8.76
C LEU A 52 -4.09 -0.51 9.06
N SER A 53 -4.08 -1.44 8.11
CA SER A 53 -3.41 -2.74 8.26
C SER A 53 -1.89 -2.58 8.40
N GLU A 54 -1.27 -1.69 7.62
CA GLU A 54 0.16 -1.38 7.72
C GLU A 54 0.52 -0.80 9.09
N ILE A 55 -0.27 0.16 9.59
CA ILE A 55 -0.09 0.75 10.92
C ILE A 55 -0.23 -0.32 12.01
N ALA A 56 -1.29 -1.13 11.96
CA ALA A 56 -1.56 -2.17 12.95
C ALA A 56 -0.46 -3.24 12.98
N LEU A 57 0.02 -3.68 11.80
CA LEU A 57 1.09 -4.66 11.70
C LEU A 57 2.43 -4.11 12.19
N ALA A 58 2.72 -2.83 11.96
CA ALA A 58 3.94 -2.16 12.43
C ALA A 58 3.93 -1.94 13.96
N ALA A 59 2.76 -1.71 14.55
CA ALA A 59 2.59 -1.46 15.98
C ALA A 59 2.72 -2.72 16.86
N LEU A 60 2.81 -3.92 16.27
CA LEU A 60 2.92 -5.16 17.03
C LEU A 60 4.27 -5.26 17.78
N PRO A 61 4.27 -5.81 19.02
CA PRO A 61 5.49 -5.99 19.81
C PRO A 61 6.57 -6.77 19.06
N GLU A 62 7.84 -6.46 19.29
CA GLU A 62 8.96 -7.13 18.60
C GLU A 62 9.04 -8.63 18.90
N ALA A 63 8.75 -9.00 20.14
CA ALA A 63 8.71 -10.40 20.55
C ALA A 63 7.63 -11.15 19.73
N HIS A 64 8.07 -12.09 18.90
CA HIS A 64 7.20 -12.87 18.02
C HIS A 64 6.42 -12.03 16.98
N ARG A 65 6.89 -10.81 16.65
CA ARG A 65 6.21 -9.89 15.71
C ARG A 65 5.76 -10.60 14.43
N GLN A 66 6.66 -11.35 13.79
CA GLN A 66 6.37 -12.03 12.52
C GLN A 66 5.26 -13.08 12.64
N GLN A 67 5.24 -13.85 13.74
CA GLN A 67 4.19 -14.85 13.98
C GLN A 67 2.85 -14.18 14.29
N GLN A 68 2.86 -13.10 15.06
CA GLN A 68 1.65 -12.32 15.37
C GLN A 68 1.09 -11.60 14.15
N GLN A 69 1.95 -11.02 13.32
CA GLN A 69 1.59 -10.41 12.04
C GLN A 69 0.92 -11.43 11.12
N LEU A 70 1.54 -12.61 10.93
CA LEU A 70 0.95 -13.69 10.14
C LEU A 70 -0.41 -14.14 10.69
N ALA A 71 -0.52 -14.31 12.01
CA ALA A 71 -1.77 -14.69 12.63
C ALA A 71 -2.86 -13.64 12.41
N LEU A 72 -2.52 -12.35 12.51
CA LEU A 72 -3.45 -11.25 12.25
C LEU A 72 -3.91 -11.22 10.79
N VAL A 73 -2.98 -11.34 9.84
CA VAL A 73 -3.32 -11.40 8.41
C VAL A 73 -4.22 -12.59 8.10
N ASN A 74 -3.92 -13.78 8.63
CA ASN A 74 -4.76 -14.96 8.42
C ASN A 74 -6.15 -14.84 9.06
N ARG A 75 -6.32 -14.04 10.11
CA ARG A 75 -7.66 -13.70 10.64
C ARG A 75 -8.42 -12.80 9.67
N PHE A 76 -7.78 -11.80 9.05
CA PHE A 76 -8.43 -10.99 8.02
C PHE A 76 -8.83 -11.84 6.81
N VAL A 77 -7.95 -12.73 6.34
CA VAL A 77 -8.30 -13.66 5.26
C VAL A 77 -9.50 -14.53 5.62
N ALA A 78 -9.60 -15.01 6.87
CA ALA A 78 -10.76 -15.77 7.32
C ALA A 78 -12.06 -14.95 7.26
N VAL A 79 -12.04 -13.69 7.70
CA VAL A 79 -13.21 -12.79 7.60
C VAL A 79 -13.60 -12.57 6.13
N LEU A 80 -12.63 -12.35 5.23
CA LEU A 80 -12.89 -12.19 3.81
C LEU A 80 -13.45 -13.48 3.17
N GLN A 81 -12.96 -14.64 3.60
CA GLN A 81 -13.46 -15.95 3.18
C GLN A 81 -14.92 -16.16 3.59
N GLU A 82 -15.33 -15.72 4.77
CA GLU A 82 -16.72 -15.82 5.24
C GLU A 82 -17.67 -14.97 4.38
N GLN A 83 -17.24 -13.78 3.95
CA GLN A 83 -18.04 -12.86 3.14
C GLN A 83 -18.04 -13.21 1.64
N ALA A 84 -16.94 -13.77 1.14
CA ALA A 84 -16.75 -14.08 -0.28
C ALA A 84 -16.22 -15.52 -0.50
N PRO A 85 -16.94 -16.57 -0.05
CA PRO A 85 -16.42 -17.94 -0.02
C PRO A 85 -16.16 -18.55 -1.41
N LYS A 86 -16.73 -17.96 -2.47
CA LYS A 86 -16.51 -18.39 -3.86
C LYS A 86 -15.27 -17.74 -4.49
N THR A 87 -14.75 -16.67 -3.89
CA THR A 87 -13.66 -15.86 -4.43
C THR A 87 -12.40 -16.01 -3.59
N ILE A 88 -12.54 -16.02 -2.26
CA ILE A 88 -11.46 -16.24 -1.31
C ILE A 88 -11.60 -17.64 -0.72
N THR A 89 -10.53 -18.41 -0.82
CA THR A 89 -10.48 -19.82 -0.45
C THR A 89 -9.51 -20.06 0.71
N ALA A 90 -9.48 -21.29 1.23
CA ALA A 90 -8.49 -21.68 2.24
C ALA A 90 -7.04 -21.58 1.72
N GLY A 91 -6.84 -21.60 0.38
CA GLY A 91 -5.52 -21.46 -0.24
C GLY A 91 -4.93 -20.05 -0.17
N ASP A 92 -5.75 -19.03 0.09
CA ASP A 92 -5.31 -17.63 0.19
C ASP A 92 -4.72 -17.28 1.56
N ARG A 93 -4.71 -18.24 2.49
CA ARG A 93 -4.06 -18.09 3.81
C ARG A 93 -2.55 -18.14 3.65
N LEU A 94 -1.85 -17.26 4.36
CA LEU A 94 -0.40 -17.27 4.43
C LEU A 94 0.09 -18.52 5.17
N HIS A 95 1.08 -19.17 4.58
CA HIS A 95 1.73 -20.33 5.17
C HIS A 95 2.51 -19.93 6.44
N PRO A 96 2.47 -20.73 7.53
CA PRO A 96 3.13 -20.39 8.80
C PRO A 96 4.66 -20.28 8.74
N SER A 97 5.28 -20.73 7.64
CA SER A 97 6.72 -20.59 7.42
C SER A 97 7.18 -19.14 7.27
N ALA A 98 6.27 -18.20 6.99
CA ALA A 98 6.59 -16.78 6.84
C ALA A 98 7.62 -16.50 5.72
N ARG A 99 7.68 -17.36 4.70
CA ARG A 99 8.67 -17.28 3.62
C ARG A 99 8.10 -16.59 2.40
N LEU A 100 8.96 -15.84 1.72
CA LEU A 100 8.69 -15.31 0.40
C LEU A 100 9.00 -16.38 -0.66
N LEU A 101 8.06 -16.66 -1.56
CA LEU A 101 8.34 -17.42 -2.78
C LEU A 101 9.14 -16.52 -3.72
N GLN A 102 10.46 -16.69 -3.76
CA GLN A 102 11.35 -15.82 -4.52
C GLN A 102 11.53 -16.25 -5.98
N GLU A 103 11.44 -17.56 -6.24
CA GLU A 103 11.63 -18.13 -7.57
C GLU A 103 10.92 -19.48 -7.66
N LEU A 104 10.39 -19.79 -8.84
CA LEU A 104 9.87 -21.10 -9.20
C LEU A 104 10.52 -21.51 -10.53
N ARG A 105 11.23 -22.64 -10.55
CA ARG A 105 11.93 -23.13 -11.75
C ARG A 105 11.22 -24.36 -12.31
N ALA A 106 11.16 -24.45 -13.65
CA ALA A 106 10.63 -25.62 -14.33
C ALA A 106 11.61 -26.82 -14.36
N ALA A 107 12.90 -26.56 -14.14
CA ALA A 107 13.95 -27.57 -14.12
C ALA A 107 15.03 -27.22 -13.09
N GLN A 108 15.84 -28.21 -12.71
CA GLN A 108 17.00 -28.00 -11.83
C GLN A 108 18.07 -27.18 -12.56
N LEU A 109 18.78 -26.33 -11.83
CA LEU A 109 19.96 -25.65 -12.38
C LEU A 109 21.05 -26.69 -12.62
N LEU A 110 21.62 -26.69 -13.81
CA LEU A 110 22.82 -27.44 -14.10
C LEU A 110 24.04 -26.75 -13.46
N PRO A 111 25.11 -27.48 -13.13
CA PRO A 111 26.34 -26.88 -12.61
C PRO A 111 26.84 -25.77 -13.55
N GLY A 112 26.98 -24.55 -13.03
CA GLY A 112 27.42 -23.37 -13.79
C GLY A 112 26.30 -22.49 -14.36
N GLN A 113 25.03 -22.84 -14.16
CA GLN A 113 23.92 -21.91 -14.43
C GLN A 113 23.68 -21.02 -13.20
N GLU A 114 23.74 -19.70 -13.39
CA GLU A 114 23.41 -18.75 -12.35
C GLU A 114 21.89 -18.69 -12.13
N ALA A 115 21.47 -18.55 -10.88
CA ALA A 115 20.08 -18.22 -10.55
C ALA A 115 19.69 -16.91 -11.25
N ILE A 116 18.41 -16.73 -11.58
CA ILE A 116 17.92 -15.49 -12.20
C ILE A 116 18.29 -14.32 -11.27
N THR A 117 19.23 -13.46 -11.71
CA THR A 117 19.65 -12.27 -10.96
C THR A 117 18.47 -11.32 -10.85
N ARG A 118 17.99 -11.08 -9.62
CA ARG A 118 16.96 -10.08 -9.38
C ARG A 118 17.54 -8.70 -9.70
N PRO A 119 16.89 -7.87 -10.54
CA PRO A 119 17.30 -6.47 -10.67
C PRO A 119 17.20 -5.77 -9.31
N LEU A 120 18.23 -5.00 -8.95
CA LEU A 120 18.31 -4.25 -7.69
C LEU A 120 17.22 -3.17 -7.56
N ILE A 121 16.53 -2.85 -8.65
CA ILE A 121 15.35 -1.99 -8.66
C ILE A 121 14.13 -2.89 -8.47
N PRO A 122 13.37 -2.76 -7.36
CA PRO A 122 12.12 -3.49 -7.19
C PRO A 122 11.19 -3.22 -8.37
N LEU A 123 10.71 -4.27 -9.03
CA LEU A 123 9.63 -4.19 -10.04
C LEU A 123 8.27 -3.77 -9.44
N ALA A 124 8.24 -3.33 -8.18
CA ALA A 124 7.07 -2.79 -7.50
C ALA A 124 6.92 -1.27 -7.71
N ASP A 125 7.96 -0.57 -8.14
CA ASP A 125 7.86 0.84 -8.55
C ASP A 125 7.52 0.93 -10.05
N GLY A 126 6.43 0.27 -10.42
CA GLY A 126 5.71 0.56 -11.65
C GLY A 126 4.96 1.88 -11.49
N THR A 127 5.66 2.99 -11.29
CA THR A 127 5.11 4.31 -11.58
C THR A 127 4.91 4.36 -13.08
N LEU A 128 3.74 3.91 -13.53
CA LEU A 128 3.23 4.27 -14.84
C LEU A 128 3.07 5.80 -14.81
N LEU A 129 4.12 6.49 -15.24
CA LEU A 129 4.13 7.89 -15.63
C LEU A 129 3.26 8.01 -16.89
N ILE A 130 1.95 7.86 -16.72
CA ILE A 130 0.99 8.25 -17.73
C ILE A 130 0.77 9.74 -17.50
N ASN A 131 1.39 10.54 -18.36
CA ASN A 131 1.14 11.97 -18.48
C ASN A 131 -0.38 12.24 -18.45
N ALA A 132 -0.90 12.77 -17.35
CA ALA A 132 -2.15 13.50 -17.34
C ALA A 132 -1.81 15.00 -17.39
N PRO A 133 -2.14 15.71 -18.48
CA PRO A 133 -1.74 17.10 -18.65
C PRO A 133 -2.74 18.00 -17.92
N SER A 134 -2.47 18.36 -16.66
CA SER A 134 -2.89 19.63 -16.03
C SER A 134 -2.83 19.63 -14.50
N GLU A 135 -1.66 19.55 -13.87
CA GLU A 135 -1.49 20.10 -12.50
C GLU A 135 -0.11 20.73 -12.31
N PRO A 136 -0.02 21.95 -11.71
CA PRO A 136 1.24 22.54 -11.28
C PRO A 136 1.48 22.25 -9.78
N SER A 137 2.50 21.46 -9.47
CA SER A 137 3.34 21.59 -8.26
C SER A 137 4.65 20.85 -8.56
N VAL A 138 5.77 21.52 -8.87
CA VAL A 138 6.69 22.22 -7.94
C VAL A 138 6.78 21.51 -6.59
N GLY A 139 7.88 20.97 -6.10
CA GLY A 139 9.27 20.83 -6.51
C GLY A 139 9.89 19.89 -5.44
N LEU A 140 10.85 19.01 -5.74
CA LEU A 140 12.27 19.31 -5.83
C LEU A 140 12.94 17.93 -5.86
N ALA A 141 13.58 17.56 -6.97
CA ALA A 141 14.71 16.63 -6.94
C ALA A 141 15.24 16.47 -8.36
N LEU A 142 16.04 17.43 -8.83
CA LEU A 142 17.11 17.15 -9.80
C LEU A 142 18.17 18.25 -9.62
N GLN A 143 18.98 18.15 -8.57
CA GLN A 143 20.34 18.63 -8.71
C GLN A 143 21.11 17.56 -9.47
N ALA A 144 21.66 18.00 -10.59
CA ALA A 144 22.30 17.21 -11.61
C ALA A 144 23.55 16.50 -11.08
N GLU A 145 23.65 15.20 -11.36
CA GLU A 145 24.96 14.60 -11.64
C GLU A 145 24.98 14.19 -13.11
N VAL A 146 25.71 14.98 -13.88
CA VAL A 146 26.21 14.61 -15.21
C VAL A 146 27.58 13.96 -15.00
N PRO A 147 27.77 12.68 -15.34
CA PRO A 147 29.08 12.22 -15.73
C PRO A 147 29.20 12.43 -17.24
N SER A 148 29.94 13.46 -17.60
CA SER A 148 30.46 13.66 -18.95
C SER A 148 31.31 12.44 -19.32
N ALA A 149 30.89 11.66 -20.31
CA ALA A 149 31.75 10.68 -20.95
C ALA A 149 32.50 11.39 -22.09
N ASP A 150 33.63 12.00 -21.74
CA ASP A 150 34.59 12.54 -22.70
C ASP A 150 35.44 11.37 -23.24
N ARG A 151 35.40 11.17 -24.57
CA ARG A 151 36.38 10.35 -25.29
C ARG A 151 37.60 11.21 -25.61
N PRO A 152 38.81 10.62 -25.63
CA PRO A 152 39.59 10.81 -26.86
C PRO A 152 40.40 9.59 -27.27
N SER A 153 40.42 9.36 -28.58
CA SER A 153 41.52 8.75 -29.35
C SER A 153 41.84 9.67 -30.51
#